data_AF-A0A1Z7ZXT1-F1
#
_entry.id   AF-A0A1Z7ZXT1-F1
#
_cell.length_a   1.000
_cell.length_b   1.000
_cell.length_c   1.000
_cell.angle_alpha   90.00
_cell.angle_beta   90.00
_cell.angle_gamma   90.00
#
_symmetry.space_group_name_H-M   'P 1'
#
loop_
_entity.id
_entity.type
_entity.pdbx_description
1 polymer ?
#
loop_
_entity_poly.entity_id
_entity_poly.type
_entity_poly.pdbx_seq_one_letter_code
_entity_poly.pdbx_strand_id
1 'polypeptide(L)'
;MKIWLYIWAIKNMYGFTKVSTKLLYAQTYHETGNYSSPVFKENKNLFGMRHPSKRKTYSQGSNLGHAVFKNHFNSVRDYFERQKEFNISNTNDTAYVLETVASNYATDPNYSTKWEAIANKIKMPFTNGVMIALFFFLIFSGVMIFKAIKQNKK
;
A
#
# COMPACT_ATOMS: atom_id res chain seq x y z
N MET A 1 -3.08 2.59 -13.16
CA MET A 1 -2.53 1.42 -12.44
C MET A 1 -3.31 1.22 -11.14
N LYS A 2 -3.66 -0.01 -10.76
CA LYS A 2 -4.57 -0.27 -9.63
C LYS A 2 -3.85 -0.12 -8.27
N ILE A 3 -4.36 0.70 -7.35
CA ILE A 3 -3.72 1.05 -6.05
C ILE A 3 -3.36 -0.19 -5.23
N TRP A 4 -4.23 -1.19 -5.17
CA TRP A 4 -3.98 -2.43 -4.43
C TRP A 4 -2.74 -3.19 -4.90
N LEU A 5 -2.35 -3.07 -6.18
CA LEU A 5 -1.16 -3.72 -6.71
C LEU A 5 0.12 -3.05 -6.20
N TYR A 6 0.10 -1.71 -6.08
CA TYR A 6 1.20 -0.98 -5.43
C TYR A 6 1.36 -1.40 -3.97
N ILE A 7 0.25 -1.47 -3.24
CA ILE A 7 0.25 -1.91 -1.85
C ILE A 7 0.80 -3.33 -1.73
N TRP A 8 0.31 -4.27 -2.54
CA TRP A 8 0.80 -5.65 -2.52
C TRP A 8 2.29 -5.73 -2.86
N ALA A 9 2.76 -5.05 -3.91
CA ALA A 9 4.17 -5.12 -4.28
C ALA A 9 5.06 -4.50 -3.19
N ILE A 10 4.75 -3.27 -2.75
CA ILE A 10 5.59 -2.52 -1.84
C ILE A 10 5.58 -3.12 -0.43
N LYS A 11 4.44 -3.58 0.09
CA LYS A 11 4.39 -4.20 1.43
C LYS A 11 5.35 -5.40 1.50
N ASN A 12 5.38 -6.22 0.45
CA ASN A 12 6.26 -7.39 0.39
C ASN A 12 7.73 -6.98 0.24
N MET A 13 8.04 -5.95 -0.56
CA MET A 13 9.40 -5.40 -0.66
C MET A 13 9.91 -4.83 0.67
N TYR A 14 9.03 -4.25 1.49
CA TYR A 14 9.37 -3.71 2.81
C TYR A 14 9.33 -4.77 3.93
N GLY A 15 9.02 -6.03 3.60
CA GLY A 15 8.99 -7.14 4.57
C GLY A 15 7.68 -7.32 5.33
N PHE A 16 6.62 -6.56 5.01
CA PHE A 16 5.27 -6.68 5.60
C PHE A 16 4.46 -7.80 4.94
N THR A 17 4.98 -9.02 4.99
CA THR A 17 4.38 -10.20 4.34
C THR A 17 3.14 -10.73 5.06
N LYS A 18 3.06 -10.59 6.39
CA LYS A 18 1.97 -11.12 7.23
C LYS A 18 0.78 -10.18 7.36
N VAL A 19 0.94 -8.91 6.98
CA VAL A 19 -0.15 -7.93 6.93
C VAL A 19 -0.93 -8.09 5.64
N SER A 20 -2.26 -8.14 5.70
CA SER A 20 -3.09 -8.33 4.52
C SER A 20 -3.10 -7.10 3.61
N THR A 21 -3.01 -7.32 2.29
CA THR A 21 -3.19 -6.23 1.31
C THR A 21 -4.58 -5.63 1.43
N LYS A 22 -5.58 -6.45 1.79
CA LYS A 22 -6.97 -6.03 1.95
C LYS A 22 -7.13 -4.99 3.06
N LEU A 23 -6.50 -5.23 4.21
CA LEU A 23 -6.47 -4.27 5.32
C LEU A 23 -5.84 -2.94 4.89
N LEU A 24 -4.65 -2.98 4.30
CA LEU A 24 -3.95 -1.77 3.85
C LEU A 24 -4.74 -1.01 2.78
N TYR A 25 -5.36 -1.73 1.85
CA TYR A 25 -6.22 -1.14 0.82
C TYR A 25 -7.45 -0.49 1.43
N ALA A 26 -8.07 -1.11 2.44
CA ALA A 26 -9.16 -0.53 3.21
C ALA A 26 -8.76 0.77 3.92
N GLN A 27 -7.54 0.85 4.43
CA GLN A 27 -7.01 2.10 4.99
C GLN A 27 -7.03 3.21 3.94
N THR A 28 -6.57 2.93 2.73
CA THR A 28 -6.58 3.95 1.67
C THR A 28 -7.99 4.41 1.30
N TYR A 29 -9.00 3.54 1.39
CA TYR A 29 -10.40 3.97 1.20
C TYR A 29 -10.86 4.92 2.29
N HIS A 30 -10.52 4.61 3.55
CA HIS A 30 -10.86 5.42 4.70
C HIS A 30 -10.25 6.83 4.57
N GLU A 31 -8.93 6.88 4.36
CA GLU A 31 -8.14 8.12 4.32
C GLU A 31 -8.49 9.03 3.14
N THR A 32 -8.89 8.45 2.01
CA THR A 32 -9.17 9.20 0.79
C THR A 32 -10.65 9.55 0.60
N GLY A 33 -11.52 9.13 1.53
CA GLY A 33 -12.96 9.28 1.38
C GLY A 33 -13.47 8.61 0.09
N ASN A 34 -13.10 7.35 -0.13
CA ASN A 34 -13.35 6.63 -1.39
C ASN A 34 -12.73 7.33 -2.62
N TYR A 35 -11.48 7.79 -2.51
CA TYR A 35 -10.73 8.46 -3.57
C TYR A 35 -11.35 9.77 -4.06
N SER A 36 -12.19 10.40 -3.23
CA SER A 36 -12.88 11.64 -3.57
C SER A 36 -12.24 12.88 -2.96
N SER A 37 -11.41 12.72 -1.91
CA SER A 37 -10.86 13.83 -1.13
C SER A 37 -9.88 14.71 -1.93
N PRO A 38 -9.82 16.02 -1.63
CA PRO A 38 -8.82 16.93 -2.22
C PRO A 38 -7.38 16.49 -1.94
N VAL A 39 -7.08 16.06 -0.70
CA VAL A 39 -5.76 15.55 -0.31
C VAL A 39 -5.33 14.36 -1.19
N PHE A 40 -6.25 13.45 -1.52
CA PHE A 40 -5.96 12.36 -2.45
C PHE A 40 -5.68 12.88 -3.86
N LYS A 41 -6.57 13.73 -4.41
CA LYS A 41 -6.52 14.17 -5.81
C LYS A 41 -5.33 15.10 -6.09
N GLU A 42 -5.10 16.06 -5.20
CA GLU A 42 -4.08 17.11 -5.37
C GLU A 42 -2.71 16.64 -4.88
N ASN A 43 -2.66 15.99 -3.72
CA ASN A 43 -1.38 15.63 -3.09
C ASN A 43 -0.91 14.22 -3.46
N LYS A 44 -1.76 13.42 -4.11
CA LYS A 44 -1.53 12.00 -4.42
C LYS A 44 -1.21 11.19 -3.15
N ASN A 45 -1.81 11.60 -2.03
CA ASN A 45 -1.60 11.03 -0.71
C ASN A 45 -2.71 10.03 -0.40
N LEU A 46 -2.36 8.74 -0.39
CA LEU A 46 -3.28 7.64 -0.16
C LEU A 46 -3.60 7.39 1.32
N PHE A 47 -2.78 7.93 2.21
CA PHE A 47 -2.73 7.53 3.61
C PHE A 47 -2.97 8.69 4.57
N GLY A 48 -3.30 9.89 4.07
CA GLY A 48 -3.55 11.04 4.95
C GLY A 48 -2.35 11.44 5.83
N MET A 49 -1.13 11.06 5.45
CA MET A 49 0.06 11.34 6.28
C MET A 49 0.46 12.82 6.16
N ARG A 50 0.95 13.39 7.27
CA ARG A 50 1.60 14.71 7.28
C ARG A 50 3.03 14.64 6.75
N HIS A 51 3.54 15.76 6.24
CA HIS A 51 4.95 15.86 5.85
C HIS A 51 5.84 15.69 7.09
N PRO A 52 6.78 14.73 7.10
CA PRO A 52 7.61 14.48 8.27
C PRO A 52 8.77 15.47 8.39
N SER A 53 9.18 15.78 9.62
CA SER A 53 10.32 16.69 9.88
C SER A 53 11.67 15.99 10.04
N LYS A 54 11.69 14.68 10.36
CA LYS A 54 12.92 13.96 10.75
C LYS A 54 13.14 12.65 10.00
N ARG A 55 12.10 11.83 9.84
CA ARG A 55 12.22 10.52 9.17
C ARG A 55 12.49 10.66 7.68
N LYS A 56 13.11 9.63 7.10
CA LYS A 56 13.22 9.49 5.65
C LYS A 56 11.84 9.57 5.00
N THR A 57 11.75 10.28 3.88
CA THR A 57 10.47 10.51 3.20
C THR A 57 10.58 10.58 1.69
N TYR A 58 9.49 10.21 1.02
CA TYR A 58 9.27 10.47 -0.41
C TYR A 58 8.36 11.69 -0.65
N SER A 59 7.95 12.37 0.41
CA SER A 59 7.15 13.58 0.33
C SER A 59 7.99 14.75 -0.15
N GLN A 60 7.41 15.60 -1.00
CA GLN A 60 8.04 16.78 -1.58
C GLN A 60 7.69 18.07 -0.85
N GLY A 61 6.90 17.99 0.21
CA GLY A 61 6.42 19.14 0.98
C GLY A 61 5.03 18.89 1.54
N SER A 62 4.31 19.97 1.84
CA SER A 62 2.98 19.94 2.45
C SER A 62 1.99 20.79 1.65
N ASN A 63 0.76 20.29 1.50
CA ASN A 63 -0.40 21.03 1.01
C ASN A 63 -1.64 20.57 1.79
N LEU A 64 -2.55 21.49 2.12
CA LEU A 64 -3.71 21.20 2.99
C LEU A 64 -3.33 20.53 4.32
N GLY A 65 -2.13 20.81 4.85
CA GLY A 65 -1.60 20.17 6.07
C GLY A 65 -1.12 18.73 5.91
N HIS A 66 -1.06 18.21 4.69
CA HIS A 66 -0.72 16.81 4.37
C HIS A 66 0.46 16.71 3.43
N ALA A 67 1.20 15.60 3.51
CA ALA A 67 2.33 15.31 2.64
C ALA A 67 1.92 15.30 1.15
N VAL A 68 2.75 15.91 0.30
CA VAL A 68 2.60 15.93 -1.16
C VAL A 68 3.55 14.90 -1.78
N PHE A 69 3.06 14.12 -2.74
CA PHE A 69 3.82 13.09 -3.43
C PHE A 69 3.78 13.25 -4.96
N LYS A 70 4.88 12.90 -5.62
CA LYS A 70 4.96 12.86 -7.09
C LYS A 70 3.90 11.97 -7.73
N ASN A 71 3.61 10.83 -7.09
CA ASN A 71 2.64 9.82 -7.52
C ASN A 71 2.19 8.93 -6.34
N HIS A 72 1.12 8.16 -6.55
CA HIS A 72 0.60 7.22 -5.56
C HIS A 72 1.62 6.18 -5.12
N PHE A 73 2.54 5.77 -6.00
CA PHE A 73 3.61 4.83 -5.66
C PHE A 73 4.54 5.38 -4.58
N ASN A 74 4.92 6.66 -4.67
CA ASN A 74 5.70 7.32 -3.64
C ASN A 74 4.92 7.47 -2.32
N SER A 75 3.61 7.70 -2.38
CA SER A 75 2.77 7.72 -1.17
C SER A 75 2.76 6.37 -0.45
N VAL A 76 2.64 5.26 -1.17
CA VAL A 76 2.72 3.91 -0.58
C VAL A 76 4.11 3.63 -0.01
N ARG A 77 5.18 4.01 -0.71
CA ARG A 77 6.55 3.85 -0.18
C ARG A 77 6.76 4.64 1.09
N ASP A 78 6.33 5.89 1.11
CA ASP A 78 6.47 6.75 2.29
C ASP A 78 5.71 6.20 3.48
N TYR A 79 4.55 5.58 3.24
CA TYR A 79 3.79 4.92 4.29
C TYR A 79 4.61 3.81 4.93
N PHE A 80 5.24 2.94 4.15
CA PHE A 80 6.09 1.90 4.73
C PHE A 80 7.41 2.40 5.32
N GLU A 81 7.97 3.53 4.87
CA GLU A 81 9.06 4.20 5.60
C GLU A 81 8.59 4.65 6.99
N ARG A 82 7.39 5.21 7.11
CA ARG A 82 6.77 5.51 8.41
C ARG A 82 6.61 4.24 9.24
N GLN A 83 6.04 3.18 8.70
CA GLN A 83 5.80 1.95 9.48
C GLN A 83 7.11 1.34 10.03
N LYS A 84 8.21 1.44 9.26
CA LYS A 84 9.54 1.03 9.75
C LYS A 84 10.08 1.96 10.83
N GLU A 85 9.98 3.28 10.64
CA GLU A 85 10.42 4.28 11.63
C GLU A 85 9.75 4.07 13.00
N PHE A 86 8.46 3.76 13.00
CA PHE A 86 7.69 3.55 14.22
C PHE A 86 7.70 2.09 14.73
N ASN A 87 8.57 1.24 14.17
CA ASN A 87 8.73 -0.17 14.58
C ASN A 87 7.44 -0.98 14.57
N ILE A 88 6.55 -0.72 13.60
CA ILE A 88 5.29 -1.46 13.46
C ILE A 88 5.60 -2.89 13.04
N SER A 89 5.04 -3.85 13.77
CA SER A 89 5.32 -5.26 13.65
C SER A 89 4.65 -5.89 12.42
N ASN A 90 5.36 -6.84 11.80
CA ASN A 90 4.82 -7.68 10.73
C ASN A 90 4.38 -9.03 11.33
N THR A 91 3.33 -9.02 12.15
CA THR A 91 2.84 -10.22 12.86
C THR A 91 1.49 -10.68 12.33
N ASN A 92 0.45 -9.88 12.50
CA ASN A 92 -0.90 -10.08 11.99
C ASN A 92 -1.62 -8.73 11.86
N ASP A 93 -2.79 -8.74 11.21
CA ASP A 93 -3.58 -7.54 10.92
C ASP A 93 -4.00 -6.78 12.20
N THR A 94 -4.44 -7.49 13.24
CA THR A 94 -4.89 -6.87 14.50
C THR A 94 -3.75 -6.13 15.19
N ALA A 95 -2.61 -6.78 15.39
CA ALA A 95 -1.43 -6.15 15.99
C ALA A 95 -0.95 -4.95 15.16
N TYR A 96 -0.93 -5.10 13.82
CA TYR A 96 -0.54 -4.04 12.92
C TYR A 96 -1.41 -2.78 13.05
N VAL A 97 -2.75 -2.95 13.11
CA VAL A 97 -3.69 -1.84 13.32
C VAL A 97 -3.44 -1.17 14.67
N LEU A 98 -3.40 -1.96 15.74
CA LEU A 98 -3.25 -1.45 17.11
C LEU A 98 -1.94 -0.67 17.28
N GLU A 99 -0.82 -1.22 16.83
CA GLU A 99 0.48 -0.56 16.89
C GLU A 99 0.54 0.68 16.01
N THR A 100 -0.09 0.65 14.82
CA THR A 100 -0.17 1.83 13.96
C THR A 100 -0.91 2.95 14.66
N VAL A 101 -2.06 2.68 15.28
CA VAL A 101 -2.82 3.69 16.03
C VAL A 101 -2.03 4.18 17.25
N ALA A 102 -1.45 3.26 18.02
CA ALA A 102 -0.62 3.57 19.19
C ALA A 102 0.60 4.44 18.85
N SER A 103 1.10 4.36 17.60
CA SER A 103 2.17 5.22 17.08
C SER A 103 1.72 6.66 16.75
N ASN A 104 0.58 7.10 17.29
CA ASN A 104 -0.03 8.41 17.07
C ASN A 104 -0.33 8.70 15.59
N TYR A 105 -0.77 7.68 14.85
CA TYR A 105 -1.15 7.82 13.43
C TYR A 105 -2.41 8.67 13.27
N ALA A 106 -3.41 8.41 14.11
CA ALA A 106 -4.70 9.10 14.13
C ALA A 106 -5.07 9.42 15.57
N THR A 107 -5.77 10.54 15.76
CA THR A 107 -6.26 10.99 17.07
C THR A 107 -7.69 10.54 17.36
N ASP A 108 -8.39 9.99 16.36
CA ASP A 108 -9.76 9.48 16.53
C ASP A 108 -9.73 8.16 17.32
N PRO A 109 -10.37 8.09 18.50
CA PRO A 109 -10.37 6.87 19.32
C PRO A 109 -11.05 5.68 18.62
N ASN A 110 -11.91 5.93 17.63
CA ASN A 110 -12.61 4.89 16.88
C ASN A 110 -11.92 4.55 15.55
N TYR A 111 -10.71 5.03 15.32
CA TYR A 111 -10.02 4.88 14.04
C TYR A 111 -9.78 3.40 13.66
N SER A 112 -9.31 2.57 14.61
CA SER A 112 -9.09 1.13 14.38
C SER A 112 -10.39 0.43 13.99
N THR A 113 -11.47 0.69 14.72
CA THR A 113 -12.80 0.11 14.45
C THR A 113 -13.32 0.52 13.07
N LYS A 114 -13.18 1.78 12.67
CA LYS A 114 -13.59 2.26 11.33
C LYS A 114 -12.78 1.59 10.23
N TRP A 115 -11.47 1.48 10.43
CA TRP A 115 -10.57 0.83 9.48
C TRP A 115 -10.94 -0.66 9.30
N GLU A 116 -11.11 -1.40 10.38
CA GLU A 116 -11.53 -2.81 10.34
C GLU A 116 -12.91 -3.00 9.71
N ALA A 117 -13.87 -2.13 10.02
CA ALA A 117 -15.21 -2.18 9.42
C ALA A 117 -15.15 -2.02 7.89
N ILE A 118 -14.32 -1.09 7.40
CA ILE A 118 -14.09 -0.91 5.97
C ILE A 118 -13.40 -2.13 5.37
N ALA A 119 -12.40 -2.70 6.07
CA ALA A 119 -11.74 -3.92 5.63
C ALA A 119 -12.75 -5.07 5.47
N ASN A 120 -13.64 -5.28 6.42
CA ASN A 120 -14.66 -6.32 6.35
C ASN A 120 -15.63 -6.12 5.16
N LYS A 121 -15.97 -4.87 4.84
CA LYS A 121 -16.90 -4.54 3.76
C LYS A 121 -16.30 -4.61 2.34
N ILE A 122 -15.02 -4.27 2.18
CA ILE A 122 -14.42 -4.16 0.84
C ILE A 122 -14.18 -5.55 0.23
N LYS A 123 -14.60 -5.70 -1.03
CA LYS A 123 -14.21 -6.82 -1.89
C LYS A 123 -12.91 -6.46 -2.60
N MET A 124 -11.87 -7.26 -2.40
CA MET A 124 -10.63 -7.08 -3.15
C MET A 124 -10.89 -7.39 -4.62
N PRO A 125 -10.34 -6.61 -5.56
CA PRO A 125 -10.49 -6.86 -7.00
C PRO A 125 -9.77 -8.13 -7.48
N PHE A 126 -9.13 -8.87 -6.57
CA PHE A 126 -8.40 -10.09 -6.87
C PHE A 126 -8.60 -11.11 -5.75
N THR A 127 -9.70 -11.86 -5.83
CA THR A 127 -9.94 -13.06 -5.02
C THR A 127 -9.66 -14.35 -5.80
N ASN A 128 -9.44 -14.26 -7.11
CA ASN A 128 -9.31 -15.44 -7.97
C ASN A 128 -7.83 -15.73 -8.22
N GLY A 129 -7.25 -16.65 -7.44
CA GLY A 129 -5.86 -17.11 -7.57
C GLY A 129 -5.44 -17.50 -8.99
N VAL A 130 -6.43 -17.86 -9.83
CA VAL A 130 -6.29 -18.13 -11.27
C VAL A 130 -5.57 -17.00 -12.02
N MET A 131 -5.88 -15.73 -11.74
CA MET A 131 -5.33 -14.62 -12.51
C MET A 131 -3.87 -14.27 -12.11
N ILE A 132 -3.45 -14.61 -10.88
CA ILE A 132 -2.04 -14.51 -10.44
C ILE A 132 -1.26 -15.66 -11.09
N ALA A 133 -1.81 -16.87 -11.08
CA ALA A 133 -1.22 -18.01 -11.76
C ALA A 133 -1.05 -17.74 -13.27
N LEU A 134 -2.04 -17.14 -13.93
CA LEU A 134 -1.95 -16.74 -15.34
C LEU A 134 -0.88 -15.67 -15.59
N PHE A 135 -0.72 -14.68 -14.70
CA PHE A 135 0.32 -13.67 -14.85
C PHE A 135 1.73 -14.27 -14.73
N PHE A 136 1.96 -15.13 -13.74
CA PHE A 136 3.24 -15.84 -13.61
C PHE A 136 3.47 -16.84 -14.74
N PHE A 137 2.41 -17.51 -15.21
CA PHE A 137 2.47 -18.40 -16.37
C PHE A 137 2.88 -17.65 -17.64
N LEU A 138 2.34 -16.45 -17.87
CA LEU A 138 2.69 -15.60 -19.03
C LEU A 138 4.13 -15.08 -18.96
N ILE A 139 4.63 -14.72 -17.77
CA ILE A 139 6.04 -14.34 -17.61
C ILE A 139 6.95 -15.54 -17.85
N PHE A 140 6.61 -16.70 -17.29
CA PHE A 140 7.39 -17.93 -17.46
C PHE A 140 7.43 -18.38 -18.92
N SER A 141 6.28 -18.38 -19.60
CA SER A 141 6.20 -18.75 -21.03
C SER A 141 6.99 -17.77 -21.90
N GLY A 142 6.94 -16.46 -21.61
CA GLY A 142 7.74 -15.45 -22.31
C GLY A 142 9.25 -15.68 -22.17
N VAL A 143 9.74 -16.04 -20.98
CA VAL A 143 11.15 -16.38 -20.74
C VAL A 143 11.56 -17.65 -21.51
N MET A 144 10.70 -18.66 -21.54
CA MET A 144 10.97 -19.92 -22.25
C MET A 144 11.03 -19.72 -23.77
N ILE A 145 10.09 -18.96 -24.33
CA ILE A 145 10.08 -18.62 -25.77
C ILE A 145 11.34 -17.84 -26.14
N PHE A 146 11.75 -16.86 -25.32
CA PHE A 146 12.97 -16.08 -25.56
C PHE A 146 14.23 -16.96 -25.54
N LYS A 147 14.33 -17.90 -24.60
CA LYS A 147 15.45 -18.87 -24.56
C LYS A 147 15.48 -19.76 -25.80
N ALA A 148 14.33 -20.27 -26.24
CA ALA A 148 14.22 -21.12 -27.43
C ALA A 148 14.64 -20.37 -28.71
N ILE A 149 14.19 -19.13 -28.89
CA ILE A 149 14.58 -18.29 -30.03
C ILE A 149 16.10 -18.02 -30.04
N LYS A 150 16.72 -17.82 -28.87
CA LYS A 150 18.16 -17.60 -28.75
C LYS A 150 18.98 -18.86 -29.08
N GLN A 151 18.47 -20.05 -28.78
CA GLN A 151 19.13 -21.32 -29.11
C GLN A 151 19.08 -21.64 -30.61
N ASN A 152 17.99 -21.31 -31.31
CA ASN A 152 17.85 -21.55 -32.76
C ASN A 152 18.58 -20.52 -33.66
N LYS A 153 19.18 -19.48 -33.09
CA LYS A 153 19.99 -18.47 -33.81
C LYS A 153 21.51 -18.71 -33.70
N LYS A 154 21.94 -19.83 -33.12
CA LYS A 154 23.31 -20.34 -33.15
C LYS A 154 23.38 -21.55 -34.06
#